data_AF-A0A2V8ZQJ5-F1
#
_entry.id   AF-A0A2V8ZQJ5-F1
#
_cell.length_a   1.000
_cell.length_b   1.000
_cell.length_c   1.000
_cell.angle_alpha   90.00
_cell.angle_beta   90.00
_cell.angle_gamma   90.00
#
_symmetry.space_group_name_H-M   'P 1'
#
loop_
_entity.id
_entity.type
_entity.pdbx_description
1 polymer ?
#
loop_
_entity_poly.entity_id
_entity_poly.type
_entity_poly.pdbx_seq_one_letter_code
_entity_poly.pdbx_strand_id
1 'polypeptide(L)' 'MAVFFLFVTCTVFGQGNLGAITGTVQDSSGAVVPDLPLTITNVETGVKWTATTSSAGYYRVA' A
#
# COMPACT_ATOMS: atom_id res chain seq x y z
N MET A 1 47.99 7.38 -27.33
CA MET A 1 47.21 7.93 -26.19
C MET A 1 46.06 6.97 -25.94
N ALA A 2 46.12 6.21 -24.84
CA ALA A 2 45.03 5.31 -24.47
C ALA A 2 44.13 6.07 -23.48
N VAL A 3 42.86 6.25 -23.84
CA VAL A 3 41.85 6.83 -22.95
C VAL A 3 41.21 5.68 -22.18
N PHE A 4 41.43 5.64 -20.87
CA PHE A 4 40.83 4.66 -19.98
C PHE A 4 39.54 5.25 -19.40
N PHE A 5 38.38 4.71 -19.77
CA PHE A 5 37.07 5.20 -19.33
C PHE A 5 36.63 4.40 -18.09
N LEU A 6 36.68 5.03 -16.91
CA LEU A 6 36.24 4.44 -15.65
C LEU A 6 34.73 4.62 -15.51
N PHE A 7 33.95 3.55 -15.69
CA PHE A 7 32.51 3.55 -15.42
C PHE A 7 32.26 3.49 -13.90
N VAL A 8 31.94 4.64 -13.30
CA VAL A 8 31.39 4.70 -11.93
C VAL A 8 29.89 4.40 -12.02
N THR A 9 29.48 3.21 -11.58
CA THR A 9 28.06 2.86 -11.49
C THR A 9 27.47 3.47 -10.22
N CYS A 10 26.65 4.52 -10.37
CA CYS A 10 25.87 5.06 -9.26
C CYS A 10 24.68 4.12 -8.98
N THR A 11 24.58 3.60 -7.77
CA THR A 11 23.41 2.84 -7.34
C THR A 11 22.22 3.79 -7.23
N VAL A 12 21.27 3.69 -8.15
CA VAL A 12 20.00 4.44 -8.09
C VAL A 12 18.94 3.63 -7.36
N PHE A 13 18.06 4.29 -6.62
CA PHE A 13 16.90 3.64 -5.98
C PHE A 13 15.91 3.19 -7.06
N GLY A 14 15.51 1.92 -7.05
CA GLY A 14 14.41 1.43 -7.89
C GLY A 14 13.07 2.02 -7.43
N GLN A 15 12.25 2.51 -8.34
CA GLN A 15 10.89 2.94 -8.02
C GLN A 15 10.00 1.70 -7.83
N GLY A 16 9.47 1.54 -6.62
CA GLY A 16 8.48 0.50 -6.32
C GLY A 16 7.08 0.97 -6.71
N ASN A 17 6.41 0.22 -7.60
CA ASN A 17 4.99 0.42 -7.91
C ASN A 17 4.13 -0.18 -6.78
N LEU A 18 4.12 0.45 -5.61
CA LEU A 18 3.22 0.08 -4.53
C LEU A 18 1.94 0.91 -4.64
N GLY A 19 0.89 0.30 -5.18
CA GLY A 19 -0.45 0.85 -5.14
C GLY A 19 -1.03 0.67 -3.73
N ALA A 20 -1.79 1.66 -3.24
CA ALA A 20 -2.49 1.56 -1.96
C ALA A 20 -3.99 1.43 -2.19
N ILE A 21 -4.64 0.56 -1.41
CA ILE A 21 -6.09 0.45 -1.31
C ILE A 21 -6.53 1.29 -0.12
N THR A 22 -7.42 2.25 -0.36
CA THR A 22 -7.94 3.15 0.67
C THR A 22 -9.46 3.25 0.58
N GLY A 23 -10.12 3.52 1.71
CA GLY A 23 -11.56 3.71 1.74
C GLY A 23 -12.07 4.06 3.14
N THR A 24 -13.38 4.16 3.27
CA THR A 24 -14.09 4.38 4.53
C THR A 24 -15.16 3.33 4.72
N VAL A 25 -15.35 2.86 5.95
CA VAL A 25 -16.42 1.92 6.30
C VAL A 25 -17.56 2.66 6.98
N GLN A 26 -18.78 2.45 6.47
CA GLN A 26 -20.03 2.97 7.02
C GLN A 26 -21.02 1.84 7.29
N ASP A 27 -21.90 2.02 8.27
CA ASP A 27 -23.03 1.13 8.53
C ASP A 27 -24.27 1.48 7.67
N SER A 28 -25.37 0.73 7.85
CA SER A 28 -26.62 0.94 7.09
C SER A 28 -27.32 2.28 7.37
N SER A 29 -26.95 2.97 8.45
CA SER A 29 -27.42 4.33 8.77
C SER A 29 -26.55 5.43 8.16
N GLY A 30 -25.39 5.06 7.59
CA GLY A 30 -24.40 5.99 7.04
C GLY A 30 -23.37 6.48 8.07
N ALA A 31 -23.40 5.97 9.31
CA ALA A 31 -22.41 6.30 10.32
C ALA A 31 -21.08 5.56 10.07
N VAL A 32 -19.95 6.23 10.34
CA VAL A 32 -18.62 5.61 10.19
C VAL A 32 -18.39 4.55 11.26
N VAL A 33 -17.69 3.48 10.90
CA VAL A 33 -17.39 2.37 11.83
C VAL A 33 -15.91 2.40 12.22
N PRO A 34 -15.57 2.86 13.44
CA PRO A 34 -14.20 2.88 13.94
C PRO A 34 -13.75 1.51 14.47
N ASP A 35 -12.43 1.32 14.58
CA ASP A 35 -11.78 0.15 15.21
C ASP A 35 -12.20 -1.21 14.62
N LEU A 36 -12.65 -1.22 13.36
CA LEU A 36 -13.11 -2.41 12.67
C LEU A 36 -11.93 -3.15 12.04
N PRO A 37 -11.66 -4.41 12.44
CA PRO A 37 -10.67 -5.25 11.76
C PRO A 37 -11.16 -5.63 10.36
N LEU A 38 -10.31 -5.38 9.37
CA LEU A 38 -10.52 -5.64 7.95
C LEU A 38 -9.47 -6.63 7.44
N THR A 39 -9.88 -7.52 6.54
CA THR A 39 -8.96 -8.36 5.77
C THR A 39 -9.24 -8.16 4.28
N ILE A 40 -8.26 -7.64 3.55
CA ILE A 40 -8.30 -7.49 2.10
C ILE A 40 -7.57 -8.69 1.52
N THR A 41 -8.21 -9.38 0.58
CA THR A 41 -7.64 -10.56 -0.08
C THR A 41 -7.50 -10.27 -1.57
N ASN A 42 -6.31 -10.46 -2.13
CA ASN A 42 -6.15 -10.55 -3.57
C ASN A 42 -6.72 -11.90 -4.03
N VAL A 43 -7.81 -11.87 -4.80
CA VAL A 43 -8.54 -13.07 -5.24
C VAL A 43 -7.76 -13.92 -6.25
N GLU A 44 -6.79 -13.34 -6.94
CA GLU A 44 -5.95 -14.05 -7.91
C GLU A 44 -4.77 -14.75 -7.23
N THR A 45 -4.11 -14.08 -6.27
CA THR A 45 -2.87 -14.59 -5.64
C THR A 45 -3.09 -15.19 -4.26
N GLY A 46 -4.24 -14.94 -3.63
CA GLY A 46 -4.54 -15.34 -2.26
C GLY A 46 -3.82 -14.53 -1.17
N VAL A 47 -3.04 -13.52 -1.55
CA VAL A 47 -2.35 -12.64 -0.59
C VAL A 47 -3.38 -11.88 0.25
N LYS A 48 -3.13 -11.81 1.57
CA LYS A 48 -4.02 -11.14 2.52
C LYS A 48 -3.30 -10.00 3.21
N TRP A 49 -4.00 -8.89 3.37
CA TRP A 49 -3.58 -7.76 4.16
C TRP A 49 -4.63 -7.45 5.21
N THR A 50 -4.19 -7.12 6.42
CA THR A 50 -5.07 -6.74 7.51
C THR A 50 -4.94 -5.25 7.80
N ALA A 51 -6.04 -4.60 8.10
CA ALA A 51 -6.08 -3.21 8.56
C ALA A 51 -7.16 -3.04 9.62
N THR A 52 -7.07 -1.97 10.40
CA THR A 52 -8.14 -1.54 11.30
C THR A 52 -8.59 -0.16 10.88
N THR A 53 -9.90 0.09 10.87
CA THR A 53 -10.41 1.42 10.55
C THR A 53 -10.03 2.43 11.63
N SER A 54 -9.75 3.67 11.23
CA SER A 54 -9.50 4.78 12.16
C SER A 54 -10.79 5.23 12.85
N SER A 55 -10.68 6.19 13.77
CA SER A 55 -11.84 6.85 14.39
C SER A 55 -12.78 7.52 13.39
N ALA A 56 -12.32 7.83 12.17
CA ALA A 56 -13.12 8.35 11.07
C ALA A 56 -13.64 7.25 10.13
N GLY A 57 -13.50 5.98 10.49
CA GLY A 57 -13.85 4.82 9.65
C GLY A 57 -12.92 4.61 8.46
N TYR A 58 -11.81 5.36 8.36
CA TYR A 58 -10.88 5.31 7.23
C TYR A 58 -9.89 4.14 7.35
N TYR A 59 -9.57 3.49 6.24
CA TYR A 59 -8.51 2.47 6.17
C TYR A 59 -7.57 2.73 4.99
N ARG A 60 -6.32 2.27 5.14
CA ARG A 60 -5.30 2.26 4.09
C ARG A 60 -4.44 1.01 4.19
N VAL A 61 -4.25 0.33 3.06
CA VAL A 61 -3.37 -0.83 2.90
C VAL A 61 -2.48 -0.60 1.68
N ALA A 62 -1.17 -0.79 1.82
CA ALA A 62 -0.17 -0.60 0.77
C ALA A 62 0.87 -1.72 0.80
#